data_AF-A0A7X4APJ5-F1
#
_entry.id   AF-A0A7X4APJ5-F1
#
_cell.length_a   1.000
_cell.length_b   1.000
_cell.length_c   1.000
_cell.angle_alpha   90.00
_cell.angle_beta   90.00
_cell.angle_gamma   90.00
#
_symmetry.space_group_name_H-M   'P 1'
#
loop_
_entity.id
_entity.type
_entity.pdbx_description
1 polymer ?
#
loop_
_entity_poly.entity_id
_entity_poly.type
_entity_poly.pdbx_seq_one_letter_code
_entity_poly.pdbx_strand_id
1 'polypeptide(L)'
;MTSSQKNAMVYFFRSFQVCVIFLFFIATPPLFSDVYHIKKGDTLLIAVIGQPEYTHSVQVREDGRINYFGGEFDVAGVTVTKVNHLIREFLVQDNHVSNPVVMVSLVLQKSGVFVGGAVKTPGRYVISPETDIDLYRAIALAGGMAENADRQSVQLIRIDATRKVETYDLSANRPYRDIRVGINDLVFILPLGVIEVQGQVQNPGKLFVRGNIGIRQALARAGGPDQEADLTAIVKVGKDGKLSEFNLSEQFWKSPPNGEPSPSLSDGDVLFVPNVFKVEPIYVTGYVRTPGAQRVRGPLTIARALALAGGFEASANREKVLIHRRDGTTLETSFTFNPAEGEARQMLLYPGDILEVKKKFQVNWGLISTFAYIVISGVGIIIQLTK
;
A
#
# COMPACT_ATOMS: atom_id res chain seq x y z
N MET A 1 13.51 -48.31 77.28
CA MET A 1 12.62 -47.17 77.59
C MET A 1 11.30 -47.70 78.11
N THR A 2 10.95 -47.37 79.35
CA THR A 2 9.74 -47.82 80.04
C THR A 2 8.48 -47.19 79.43
N SER A 3 7.32 -47.85 79.56
CA SER A 3 6.02 -47.40 79.04
C SER A 3 5.67 -45.94 79.40
N SER A 4 6.13 -45.47 80.56
CA SER A 4 5.97 -44.08 81.03
C SER A 4 6.68 -43.04 80.15
N GLN A 5 7.84 -43.35 79.55
CA GLN A 5 8.57 -42.39 78.71
C GLN A 5 7.99 -42.25 77.30
N LYS A 6 7.33 -43.28 76.76
CA LYS A 6 6.67 -43.20 75.45
C LYS A 6 5.43 -42.30 75.51
N ASN A 7 4.68 -42.35 76.61
CA ASN A 7 3.48 -41.52 76.77
C ASN A 7 3.86 -40.05 76.97
N ALA A 8 4.90 -39.74 77.76
CA ALA A 8 5.38 -38.37 77.95
C ALA A 8 5.84 -37.71 76.63
N MET A 9 6.48 -38.47 75.74
CA MET A 9 6.95 -37.96 74.44
C MET A 9 5.79 -37.68 73.45
N VAL A 10 4.71 -38.46 73.52
CA VAL A 10 3.51 -38.25 72.69
C VAL A 10 2.70 -37.03 73.16
N TYR A 11 2.60 -36.78 74.46
CA TYR A 11 1.96 -35.57 74.98
C TYR A 11 2.77 -34.31 74.66
N PHE A 12 4.11 -34.36 74.74
CA PHE A 12 4.97 -33.23 74.38
C PHE A 12 4.84 -32.87 72.88
N PHE A 13 4.76 -33.87 71.99
CA PHE A 13 4.57 -33.63 70.56
C PHE A 13 3.16 -33.10 70.23
N ARG A 14 2.11 -33.58 70.89
CA ARG A 14 0.73 -33.06 70.70
C ARG A 14 0.55 -31.64 71.22
N SER A 15 1.19 -31.28 72.34
CA SER A 15 1.15 -29.91 72.86
C SER A 15 1.96 -28.93 72.02
N PHE A 16 3.09 -29.35 71.45
CA PHE A 16 3.90 -28.54 70.55
C PHE A 16 3.19 -28.30 69.20
N GLN A 17 2.47 -29.30 68.68
CA GLN A 17 1.71 -29.17 67.42
C GLN A 17 0.50 -28.22 67.54
N VAL A 18 -0.14 -28.15 68.71
CA VAL A 18 -1.24 -27.20 68.98
C VAL A 18 -0.74 -25.77 69.12
N CYS A 19 0.45 -25.56 69.72
CA CYS A 19 1.05 -24.21 69.84
C CYS A 19 1.53 -23.64 68.50
N VAL A 20 2.07 -24.47 67.58
CA VAL A 20 2.53 -24.00 66.26
C VAL A 20 1.36 -23.65 65.32
N ILE A 21 0.22 -24.33 65.46
CA ILE A 21 -1.01 -24.00 64.70
C ILE A 21 -1.67 -22.72 65.25
N PHE A 22 -1.59 -22.46 66.55
CA PHE A 22 -2.11 -21.21 67.14
C PHE A 22 -1.24 -19.99 66.84
N LEU A 23 0.08 -20.16 66.71
CA LEU A 23 1.01 -19.07 66.35
C LEU A 23 0.97 -18.70 64.85
N PHE A 24 0.46 -19.57 63.98
CA PHE A 24 0.24 -19.25 62.57
C PHE A 24 -1.08 -18.49 62.31
N PHE A 25 -1.96 -18.39 63.31
CA PHE A 25 -3.26 -17.74 63.16
C PHE A 25 -3.27 -16.24 63.48
N ILE A 26 -2.15 -15.66 63.95
CA ILE A 26 -2.10 -14.28 64.47
C ILE A 26 -1.28 -13.32 63.59
N ALA A 27 -0.66 -13.78 62.48
CA ALA A 27 0.25 -12.93 61.70
C ALA A 27 0.09 -12.98 60.18
N THR A 28 -1.13 -13.20 59.67
CA THR A 28 -1.45 -12.69 58.33
C THR A 28 -1.87 -11.23 58.49
N PRO A 29 -1.07 -10.23 58.06
CA PRO A 29 -1.63 -8.89 57.87
C PRO A 29 -2.84 -9.05 56.95
N PRO A 30 -3.97 -8.37 57.19
CA PRO A 30 -5.05 -8.38 56.23
C PRO A 30 -4.45 -7.91 54.91
N LEU A 31 -4.55 -8.77 53.88
CA LEU A 31 -4.41 -8.34 52.51
C LEU A 31 -5.44 -7.22 52.33
N PHE A 32 -5.01 -5.96 52.42
CA PHE A 32 -5.80 -4.84 51.94
C PHE A 32 -5.91 -5.06 50.43
N SER A 33 -6.97 -5.74 50.01
CA SER A 33 -7.45 -5.58 48.65
C SER A 33 -7.82 -4.10 48.54
N ASP A 34 -7.21 -3.35 47.63
CA ASP A 34 -7.66 -2.01 47.31
C ASP A 34 -9.10 -2.10 46.81
N VAL A 35 -10.06 -1.94 47.73
CA VAL A 35 -11.47 -1.95 47.41
C VAL A 35 -11.72 -0.69 46.61
N TYR A 36 -12.10 -0.87 45.34
CA TYR A 36 -12.38 0.26 44.47
C TYR A 36 -13.53 1.10 45.03
N HIS A 37 -13.27 2.39 45.22
CA HIS A 37 -14.27 3.38 45.59
C HIS A 37 -14.69 4.11 44.32
N ILE A 38 -16.00 4.17 44.10
CA ILE A 38 -16.61 4.76 42.91
C ILE A 38 -16.26 6.24 42.82
N LYS A 39 -15.90 6.69 41.62
CA LYS A 39 -15.53 8.08 41.32
C LYS A 39 -16.60 8.75 40.46
N LYS A 40 -16.57 10.08 40.47
CA LYS A 40 -17.39 10.90 39.56
C LYS A 40 -17.04 10.57 38.12
N GLY A 41 -18.04 10.47 37.24
CA GLY A 41 -17.88 10.10 35.84
C GLY A 41 -17.90 8.59 35.57
N ASP A 42 -17.77 7.73 36.59
CA ASP A 42 -17.90 6.28 36.45
C ASP A 42 -19.26 5.89 35.87
N THR A 43 -19.29 4.79 35.12
CA THR A 43 -20.55 4.20 34.68
C THR A 43 -20.76 2.89 35.41
N LEU A 44 -21.93 2.73 36.03
CA LEU A 44 -22.33 1.53 36.75
C LEU A 44 -23.38 0.80 35.92
N LEU A 45 -23.17 -0.49 35.67
CA LEU A 45 -24.21 -1.39 35.21
C LEU A 45 -24.87 -2.00 36.45
N ILE A 46 -26.13 -1.66 36.64
CA ILE A 46 -27.00 -2.22 37.67
C ILE A 46 -27.90 -3.23 36.97
N ALA A 47 -27.73 -4.51 37.30
CA ALA A 47 -28.53 -5.60 36.75
C ALA A 47 -29.35 -6.25 37.86
N VAL A 48 -30.65 -6.45 37.61
CA VAL A 48 -31.54 -7.18 38.52
C VAL A 48 -31.84 -8.53 37.88
N ILE A 49 -31.33 -9.61 38.49
CA ILE A 49 -31.43 -10.95 37.91
C ILE A 49 -32.90 -11.37 37.83
N GLY A 50 -33.32 -11.80 36.64
CA GLY A 50 -34.69 -12.20 36.36
C GLY A 50 -35.66 -11.06 36.06
N GLN A 51 -35.23 -9.79 36.19
CA GLN A 51 -36.05 -8.61 35.92
C GLN A 51 -35.29 -7.61 35.02
N PRO A 52 -35.23 -7.87 33.69
CA PRO A 52 -34.47 -7.04 32.75
C PRO A 52 -34.98 -5.59 32.67
N GLU A 53 -36.24 -5.34 32.98
CA GLU A 53 -36.85 -4.01 33.02
C GLU A 53 -36.24 -3.10 34.09
N TYR A 54 -35.53 -3.65 35.08
CA TYR A 54 -34.76 -2.89 36.07
C TYR A 54 -33.25 -2.89 35.78
N THR A 55 -32.80 -3.44 34.64
CA THR A 55 -31.38 -3.45 34.30
C THR A 55 -30.99 -2.18 33.52
N HIS A 56 -30.19 -1.30 34.14
CA HIS A 56 -29.76 -0.04 33.54
C HIS A 56 -28.28 0.28 33.76
N SER A 57 -27.72 0.99 32.78
CA SER A 57 -26.40 1.60 32.86
C SER A 57 -26.57 3.07 33.26
N VAL A 58 -26.00 3.45 34.40
CA VAL A 58 -26.13 4.80 34.97
C VAL A 58 -24.76 5.42 35.17
N GLN A 59 -24.62 6.72 34.86
CA GLN A 59 -23.36 7.45 35.03
C GLN A 59 -23.39 8.26 36.33
N VAL A 60 -22.30 8.21 37.10
CA VAL A 60 -22.10 9.02 38.30
C VAL A 60 -21.87 10.45 37.88
N ARG A 61 -22.80 11.33 38.26
CA ARG A 61 -22.78 12.76 37.89
C ARG A 61 -21.70 13.51 38.68
N GLU A 62 -21.46 14.77 38.29
CA GLU A 62 -20.48 15.66 38.94
C GLU A 62 -20.79 15.96 40.43
N ASP A 63 -22.06 15.86 40.82
CA ASP A 63 -22.50 15.96 42.21
C ASP A 63 -22.26 14.67 43.03
N GLY A 64 -21.71 13.62 42.42
CA GLY A 64 -21.42 12.35 43.06
C GLY A 64 -22.62 11.38 43.12
N ARG A 65 -23.77 11.78 42.56
CA ARG A 65 -25.00 10.99 42.62
C ARG A 65 -25.30 10.27 41.30
N ILE A 66 -26.11 9.22 41.39
CA ILE A 66 -26.76 8.56 40.26
C ILE A 66 -28.28 8.70 40.38
N ASN A 67 -28.95 8.80 39.23
CA ASN A 67 -30.38 8.60 39.15
C ASN A 67 -30.66 7.18 38.68
N TYR A 68 -31.48 6.44 39.41
CA TYR A 68 -31.91 5.10 39.06
C TYR A 68 -33.40 4.95 39.38
N PHE A 69 -34.22 4.81 38.33
CA PHE A 69 -35.69 4.73 38.44
C PHE A 69 -36.33 5.86 39.27
N GLY A 70 -35.87 7.09 39.08
CA GLY A 70 -36.42 8.25 39.82
C GLY A 70 -35.88 8.39 41.25
N GLY A 71 -35.16 7.38 41.76
CA GLY A 71 -34.38 7.47 42.98
C GLY A 71 -33.03 8.16 42.75
N GLU A 72 -32.58 8.93 43.73
CA GLU A 72 -31.29 9.62 43.73
C GLU A 72 -30.38 9.02 44.79
N PHE A 73 -29.21 8.51 44.39
CA PHE A 73 -28.29 7.80 45.28
C PHE A 73 -26.92 8.44 45.27
N ASP A 74 -26.38 8.76 46.45
CA ASP A 74 -24.99 9.18 46.60
C ASP A 74 -24.07 7.96 46.53
N VAL A 75 -23.22 7.94 45.51
CA VAL A 75 -22.38 6.78 45.21
C VAL A 75 -20.90 7.13 45.06
N ALA A 76 -20.54 8.41 45.08
CA ALA A 76 -19.13 8.81 45.04
C ALA A 76 -18.44 8.48 46.36
N GLY A 77 -17.25 7.88 46.27
CA GLY A 77 -16.44 7.52 47.44
C GLY A 77 -16.94 6.30 48.21
N VAL A 78 -17.97 5.58 47.72
CA VAL A 78 -18.41 4.30 48.30
C VAL A 78 -18.10 3.13 47.37
N THR A 79 -18.20 1.91 47.90
CA THR A 79 -17.89 0.68 47.17
C THR A 79 -19.09 0.16 46.38
N VAL A 80 -18.85 -0.59 45.31
CA VAL A 80 -19.93 -1.24 44.50
C VAL A 80 -20.84 -2.13 45.36
N THR A 81 -20.30 -2.76 46.40
CA THR A 81 -21.06 -3.57 47.36
C THR A 81 -22.04 -2.73 48.16
N LYS A 82 -21.64 -1.51 48.56
CA LYS A 82 -22.54 -0.60 49.28
C LYS A 82 -23.66 -0.09 48.36
N VAL A 83 -23.33 0.24 47.11
CA VAL A 83 -24.33 0.65 46.11
C VAL A 83 -25.33 -0.48 45.85
N ASN A 84 -24.87 -1.73 45.73
CA ASN A 84 -25.74 -2.90 45.59
C ASN A 84 -26.80 -2.96 46.70
N HIS A 85 -26.37 -2.78 47.96
CA HIS A 85 -27.28 -2.76 49.12
C HIS A 85 -28.32 -1.64 49.02
N LEU A 86 -27.89 -0.41 48.70
CA LEU A 86 -28.78 0.75 48.59
C LEU A 86 -29.86 0.54 47.53
N ILE A 87 -29.47 0.03 46.36
CA ILE A 87 -30.42 -0.24 45.27
C ILE A 87 -31.37 -1.38 45.65
N ARG A 88 -30.88 -2.42 46.33
CA ARG A 88 -31.72 -3.53 46.80
C ARG A 88 -32.79 -3.04 47.77
N GLU A 89 -32.42 -2.20 48.73
CA GLU A 89 -33.36 -1.63 49.70
C GLU A 89 -34.41 -0.75 49.01
N PHE A 90 -34.00 0.10 48.07
CA PHE A 90 -34.91 0.94 47.30
C PHE A 90 -35.96 0.13 46.53
N LEU A 91 -35.55 -0.91 45.82
CA LEU A 91 -36.47 -1.75 45.03
C LEU A 91 -37.52 -2.47 45.90
N VAL A 92 -37.17 -2.81 47.14
CA VAL A 92 -38.11 -3.42 48.09
C VAL A 92 -39.03 -2.36 48.71
N GLN A 93 -38.49 -1.20 49.09
CA GLN A 93 -39.25 -0.14 49.77
C GLN A 93 -40.30 0.50 48.86
N ASP A 94 -39.98 0.75 47.59
CA ASP A 94 -40.92 1.33 46.62
C ASP A 94 -41.84 0.27 45.98
N ASN A 95 -41.84 -0.95 46.53
CA ASN A 95 -42.66 -2.08 46.11
C ASN A 95 -42.49 -2.46 44.62
N HIS A 96 -41.30 -2.22 44.07
CA HIS A 96 -40.94 -2.60 42.71
C HIS A 96 -40.67 -4.11 42.60
N VAL A 97 -39.86 -4.66 43.50
CA VAL A 97 -39.47 -6.09 43.49
C VAL A 97 -39.33 -6.61 44.91
N SER A 98 -40.03 -7.70 45.26
CA SER A 98 -40.08 -8.21 46.64
C SER A 98 -38.78 -8.90 47.12
N ASN A 99 -38.01 -9.52 46.22
CA ASN A 99 -36.71 -10.13 46.56
C ASN A 99 -35.70 -9.98 45.42
N PRO A 100 -35.18 -8.76 45.18
CA PRO A 100 -34.30 -8.51 44.05
C PRO A 100 -32.90 -9.07 44.33
N VAL A 101 -32.35 -9.79 43.35
CA VAL A 101 -30.93 -10.14 43.28
C VAL A 101 -30.25 -9.10 42.40
N VAL A 102 -29.65 -8.10 43.03
CA VAL A 102 -28.98 -7.00 42.35
C VAL A 102 -27.50 -7.33 42.15
N MET A 103 -26.98 -7.05 40.96
CA MET A 103 -25.56 -7.07 40.65
C MET A 103 -25.16 -5.68 40.17
N VAL A 104 -24.15 -5.09 40.82
CA VAL A 104 -23.58 -3.80 40.41
C VAL A 104 -22.17 -4.05 39.93
N SER A 105 -21.89 -3.62 38.71
CA SER A 105 -20.56 -3.73 38.11
C SER A 105 -20.13 -2.40 37.54
N LEU A 106 -18.83 -2.08 37.66
CA LEU A 106 -18.26 -0.91 37.01
C LEU A 106 -18.15 -1.21 35.51
N VAL A 107 -18.88 -0.46 34.70
CA VAL A 107 -18.63 -0.39 33.27
C VAL A 107 -17.51 0.59 33.10
N LEU A 108 -16.30 0.06 32.93
CA LEU A 108 -15.19 0.85 32.44
C LEU A 108 -15.58 1.33 31.03
N GLN A 109 -16.08 2.56 30.93
CA GLN A 109 -15.93 3.29 29.68
C GLN A 109 -14.45 3.18 29.36
N LYS A 110 -14.11 2.57 28.21
CA LYS A 110 -12.72 2.41 27.80
C LYS A 110 -12.17 3.80 27.47
N SER A 111 -11.85 4.56 28.52
CA SER A 111 -11.12 5.81 28.49
C SER A 111 -9.74 5.49 27.96
N GLY A 112 -9.40 6.12 26.86
CA GLY A 112 -8.25 5.70 26.08
C GLY A 112 -7.84 6.78 25.11
N VAL A 113 -6.59 6.74 24.68
CA VAL A 113 -6.15 7.47 23.51
C VAL A 113 -6.52 6.64 22.27
N PHE A 114 -7.02 7.29 21.24
CA PHE A 114 -7.13 6.65 19.94
C PHE A 114 -5.88 6.97 19.13
N VAL A 115 -5.20 5.94 18.63
CA VAL A 115 -4.03 6.09 17.78
C VAL A 115 -4.36 5.51 16.42
N GLY A 116 -4.31 6.33 15.38
CA GLY A 116 -4.75 5.98 14.03
C GLY A 116 -3.83 6.46 12.92
N GLY A 117 -4.15 6.05 11.70
CA GLY A 117 -3.37 6.35 10.50
C GLY A 117 -2.21 5.37 10.30
N ALA A 118 -1.05 5.88 9.89
CA ALA A 118 0.14 5.10 9.55
C ALA A 118 0.92 4.62 10.79
N VAL A 119 0.29 3.76 11.59
CA VAL A 119 0.88 3.02 12.71
C VAL A 119 0.73 1.52 12.49
N LYS A 120 1.50 0.68 13.20
CA LYS A 120 1.44 -0.77 12.99
C LYS A 120 0.11 -1.38 13.45
N THR A 121 -0.40 -0.95 14.59
CA THR A 121 -1.70 -1.40 15.11
C THR A 121 -2.58 -0.20 15.44
N PRO A 122 -3.43 0.28 14.51
CA PRO A 122 -4.39 1.33 14.82
C PRO A 122 -5.45 0.85 15.83
N GLY A 123 -5.89 1.72 16.72
CA GLY A 123 -6.95 1.39 17.67
C GLY A 123 -7.03 2.30 18.88
N ARG A 124 -7.95 1.94 19.79
CA ARG A 124 -8.09 2.61 21.08
C ARG A 124 -7.26 1.87 22.12
N TYR A 125 -6.39 2.62 22.78
CA TYR A 125 -5.51 2.13 23.84
C TYR A 125 -5.99 2.68 25.17
N VAL A 126 -6.46 1.78 26.04
CA VAL A 126 -6.96 2.14 27.37
C VAL A 126 -5.80 2.72 28.18
N ILE A 127 -6.03 3.90 28.75
CA ILE A 127 -5.10 4.55 29.67
C ILE A 127 -5.81 4.81 30.98
N SER A 128 -5.12 4.55 32.09
CA SER A 128 -5.63 4.89 33.41
C SER A 128 -5.72 6.41 33.53
N PRO A 129 -6.80 6.97 34.11
CA PRO A 129 -6.94 8.42 34.28
C PRO A 129 -5.83 9.08 35.11
N GLU A 130 -5.13 8.29 35.93
CA GLU A 130 -4.04 8.75 36.79
C GLU A 130 -2.66 8.60 36.14
N THR A 131 -2.60 8.05 34.92
CA THR A 131 -1.34 7.87 34.20
C THR A 131 -1.25 8.88 33.07
N ASP A 132 -0.40 9.89 33.25
CA ASP A 132 -0.03 10.76 32.15
C ASP A 132 0.74 9.95 31.10
N ILE A 133 0.27 9.99 29.86
CA ILE A 133 0.99 9.45 28.71
C ILE A 133 1.46 10.58 27.81
N ASP A 134 2.63 10.39 27.21
CA ASP A 134 3.16 11.26 26.18
C ASP A 134 2.86 10.71 24.79
N LEU A 135 3.05 11.53 23.77
CA LEU A 135 2.82 11.18 22.37
C LEU A 135 3.69 9.99 21.94
N TYR A 136 4.92 9.91 22.44
CA TYR A 136 5.82 8.78 22.20
C TYR A 136 5.22 7.46 22.64
N ARG A 137 4.76 7.40 23.90
CA ARG A 137 4.21 6.19 24.52
C ARG A 137 2.89 5.81 23.86
N ALA A 138 2.05 6.79 23.47
CA ALA A 138 0.84 6.53 22.69
C ALA A 138 1.17 5.79 21.37
N ILE A 139 2.15 6.30 20.60
CA ILE A 139 2.59 5.68 19.34
C ILE A 139 3.26 4.32 19.59
N ALA A 140 4.02 4.18 20.68
CA ALA A 140 4.66 2.93 21.05
C ALA A 140 3.64 1.83 21.41
N LEU A 141 2.54 2.18 22.10
CA LEU A 141 1.43 1.25 22.35
C LEU A 141 0.79 0.75 21.05
N ALA A 142 0.79 1.57 20.00
CA ALA A 142 0.36 1.20 18.65
C ALA A 142 1.42 0.42 17.83
N GLY A 143 2.46 -0.12 18.48
CA GLY A 143 3.54 -0.87 17.84
C GLY A 143 4.57 -0.01 17.11
N GLY A 144 4.49 1.31 17.26
CA GLY A 144 5.30 2.28 16.53
C GLY A 144 4.67 2.72 15.20
N MET A 145 5.33 3.68 14.55
CA MET A 145 4.91 4.18 13.24
C MET A 145 5.12 3.12 12.15
N ALA A 146 4.27 3.15 11.12
CA ALA A 146 4.47 2.36 9.90
C ALA A 146 5.66 2.91 9.08
N GLU A 147 6.12 2.15 8.09
CA GLU A 147 7.26 2.54 7.25
C GLU A 147 6.95 3.78 6.38
N ASN A 148 5.72 3.84 5.85
CA ASN A 148 5.22 4.97 5.07
C ASN A 148 4.64 6.08 5.94
N ALA A 149 4.93 6.14 7.24
CA ALA A 149 4.38 7.18 8.11
C ALA A 149 5.02 8.54 7.88
N ASP A 150 4.21 9.59 7.77
CA ASP A 150 4.69 10.96 7.72
C ASP A 150 5.11 11.45 9.11
N ARG A 151 6.39 11.29 9.42
CA ARG A 151 6.98 11.75 10.68
C ARG A 151 6.91 13.26 10.85
N GLN A 152 6.76 14.06 9.81
CA GLN A 152 6.76 15.53 9.97
C GLN A 152 5.37 16.11 10.23
N SER A 153 4.32 15.29 10.10
CA SER A 153 2.93 15.73 10.18
C SER A 153 2.12 14.80 11.08
N VAL A 154 2.55 14.70 12.34
CA VAL A 154 1.81 13.94 13.36
C VAL A 154 0.79 14.85 14.00
N GLN A 155 -0.49 14.49 13.92
CA GLN A 155 -1.59 15.28 14.43
C GLN A 155 -2.05 14.76 15.78
N LEU A 156 -2.21 15.67 16.73
CA LEU A 156 -2.89 15.45 17.99
C LEU A 156 -4.17 16.28 17.98
N ILE A 157 -5.31 15.60 17.95
CA ILE A 157 -6.62 16.23 17.97
C ILE A 157 -7.20 16.06 19.37
N ARG A 158 -7.36 17.17 20.07
CA ARG A 158 -7.99 17.20 21.39
C ARG A 158 -9.49 17.11 21.22
N ILE A 159 -10.11 16.04 21.72
CA ILE A 159 -11.58 15.90 21.70
C ILE A 159 -12.15 16.54 22.97
N ASP A 160 -11.89 17.83 23.12
CA ASP A 160 -12.48 18.70 24.14
C ASP A 160 -13.47 19.68 23.49
N ALA A 161 -13.98 20.64 24.26
CA ALA A 161 -14.90 21.67 23.77
C ALA A 161 -14.33 22.54 22.62
N THR A 162 -13.01 22.56 22.45
CA THR A 162 -12.30 23.41 21.48
C THR A 162 -11.95 22.69 20.17
N ARG A 163 -11.94 21.34 20.16
CA ARG A 163 -11.55 20.52 19.01
C ARG A 163 -10.23 20.96 18.37
N LYS A 164 -9.26 21.34 19.20
CA LYS A 164 -7.97 21.86 18.74
C LYS A 164 -7.16 20.77 18.03
N VAL A 165 -6.61 21.11 16.86
CA VAL A 165 -5.67 20.26 16.11
C VAL A 165 -4.26 20.82 16.25
N GLU A 166 -3.36 20.04 16.82
CA GLU A 166 -1.95 20.36 16.97
C GLU A 166 -1.13 19.46 16.03
N THR A 167 -0.24 20.03 15.22
CA THR A 167 0.62 19.26 14.29
C THR A 167 2.07 19.36 14.74
N TYR A 168 2.73 18.21 14.81
CA TYR A 168 4.10 18.07 15.29
C TYR A 168 5.01 17.45 14.24
N ASP A 169 6.18 18.05 14.03
CA ASP A 169 7.27 17.46 13.26
C ASP A 169 8.13 16.59 14.18
N LEU A 170 7.96 15.28 14.01
CA LEU A 170 8.62 14.18 14.69
C LEU A 170 9.82 13.62 13.92
N SER A 171 10.34 14.33 12.91
CA SER A 171 11.58 13.95 12.20
C SER A 171 12.84 14.56 12.82
N ALA A 172 12.71 15.75 13.41
CA ALA A 172 13.79 16.39 14.14
C ALA A 172 13.95 15.72 15.49
N ASN A 173 15.18 15.65 16.00
CA ASN A 173 15.58 15.02 17.27
C ASN A 173 15.03 15.76 18.52
N ARG A 174 13.79 16.27 18.48
CA ARG A 174 13.09 16.83 19.63
C ARG A 174 12.55 15.68 20.48
N PRO A 175 12.63 15.79 21.81
CA PRO A 175 12.09 14.77 22.70
C PRO A 175 10.57 14.74 22.58
N TYR A 176 10.06 13.70 21.92
CA TYR A 176 8.65 13.29 21.86
C TYR A 176 7.95 13.21 23.23
N ARG A 177 8.75 13.16 24.30
CA ARG A 177 8.34 12.86 25.67
C ARG A 177 7.62 14.01 26.38
N ASP A 178 7.73 15.24 25.86
CA ASP A 178 7.14 16.41 26.51
C ASP A 178 5.71 16.70 26.03
N ILE A 179 5.25 16.06 24.95
CA ILE A 179 3.91 16.27 24.40
C ILE A 179 2.93 15.34 25.11
N ARG A 180 2.17 15.88 26.06
CA ARG A 180 1.16 15.12 26.82
C ARG A 180 -0.05 14.81 25.96
N VAL A 181 -0.55 13.58 26.07
CA VAL A 181 -1.78 13.11 25.41
C VAL A 181 -2.82 12.80 26.48
N GLY A 182 -4.00 13.40 26.33
CA GLY A 182 -5.12 13.28 27.24
C GLY A 182 -6.03 12.09 26.91
N ILE A 183 -6.98 11.84 27.81
CA ILE A 183 -8.02 10.85 27.61
C ILE A 183 -8.91 11.27 26.44
N ASN A 184 -9.28 10.31 25.59
CA ASN A 184 -10.10 10.50 24.39
C ASN A 184 -9.49 11.36 23.29
N ASP A 185 -8.22 11.76 23.43
CA ASP A 185 -7.50 12.39 22.34
C ASP A 185 -7.27 11.42 21.17
N LEU A 186 -7.18 12.01 19.98
CA LEU A 186 -6.85 11.30 18.76
C LEU A 186 -5.43 11.67 18.33
N VAL A 187 -4.54 10.68 18.36
CA VAL A 187 -3.24 10.75 17.69
C VAL A 187 -3.40 10.17 16.30
N PHE A 188 -3.19 10.99 15.27
CA PHE A 188 -3.35 10.58 13.88
C PHE A 188 -2.09 10.88 13.07
N ILE A 189 -1.56 9.86 12.40
CA ILE A 189 -0.34 10.00 11.58
C ILE A 189 -0.72 9.76 10.12
N LEU A 190 -0.49 10.75 9.26
CA LEU A 190 -0.80 10.61 7.84
C LEU A 190 0.17 9.64 7.17
N PRO A 191 -0.30 8.76 6.26
CA PRO A 191 0.59 8.01 5.40
C PRO A 191 1.17 8.93 4.31
N LEU A 192 2.43 8.69 3.98
CA LEU A 192 3.07 9.19 2.77
C LEU A 192 2.57 8.38 1.57
N GLY A 193 2.50 9.05 0.42
CA GLY A 193 2.29 8.38 -0.84
C GLY A 193 3.48 7.48 -1.17
N VAL A 194 3.22 6.36 -1.84
CA VAL A 194 4.21 5.39 -2.26
C VAL A 194 4.30 5.41 -3.77
N ILE A 195 5.47 5.74 -4.29
CA ILE A 195 5.78 5.50 -5.70
C ILE A 195 6.82 4.39 -5.80
N GLU A 196 6.89 3.72 -6.92
CA GLU A 196 7.89 2.68 -7.15
C GLU A 196 8.79 3.06 -8.32
N VAL A 197 10.10 2.97 -8.13
CA VAL A 197 11.09 3.19 -9.20
C VAL A 197 11.75 1.85 -9.50
N GLN A 198 11.64 1.40 -10.74
CA GLN A 198 12.14 0.11 -11.21
C GLN A 198 13.05 0.28 -12.43
N GLY A 199 13.81 -0.78 -12.72
CA GLY A 199 14.65 -0.84 -13.91
C GLY A 199 16.07 -0.36 -13.65
N GLN A 200 16.65 0.33 -14.61
CA GLN A 200 18.06 0.74 -14.62
C GLN A 200 18.31 2.02 -13.81
N VAL A 201 18.28 1.87 -12.50
CA VAL A 201 18.61 2.89 -11.51
C VAL A 201 19.50 2.28 -10.44
N GLN A 202 20.28 3.12 -9.74
CA GLN A 202 21.22 2.62 -8.72
C GLN A 202 20.53 1.88 -7.57
N ASN A 203 19.39 2.40 -7.09
CA ASN A 203 18.64 1.83 -5.97
C ASN A 203 17.16 1.71 -6.36
N PRO A 204 16.77 0.66 -7.08
CA PRO A 204 15.37 0.41 -7.40
C PRO A 204 14.59 0.08 -6.12
N GLY A 205 13.32 0.48 -6.08
CA GLY A 205 12.44 0.22 -4.96
C GLY A 205 11.38 1.30 -4.75
N LYS A 206 10.73 1.21 -3.59
CA LYS A 206 9.66 2.12 -3.19
C LYS A 206 10.23 3.41 -2.60
N LEU A 207 9.63 4.54 -2.97
CA LEU A 207 9.93 5.85 -2.40
C LEU A 207 8.68 6.43 -1.75
N PHE A 208 8.85 6.88 -0.52
CA PHE A 208 7.80 7.57 0.23
C PHE A 208 7.84 9.08 -0.07
N VAL A 209 6.71 9.66 -0.48
CA VAL A 209 6.59 11.03 -0.97
C VAL A 209 5.41 11.77 -0.34
N ARG A 210 5.56 13.07 -0.10
CA ARG A 210 4.43 13.95 0.22
C ARG A 210 3.83 14.46 -1.10
N GLY A 211 2.63 13.99 -1.43
CA GLY A 211 1.96 14.39 -2.66
C GLY A 211 2.73 13.98 -3.91
N ASN A 212 2.83 14.89 -4.87
CA ASN A 212 3.44 14.62 -6.17
C ASN A 212 4.94 14.92 -6.16
N ILE A 213 5.73 14.06 -6.82
CA ILE A 213 7.17 14.25 -7.00
C ILE A 213 7.53 14.28 -8.49
N GLY A 214 8.46 15.14 -8.90
CA GLY A 214 8.93 15.14 -10.29
C GLY A 214 9.76 13.89 -10.63
N ILE A 215 9.69 13.40 -11.87
CA ILE A 215 10.44 12.20 -12.30
C ILE A 215 11.94 12.34 -12.04
N ARG A 216 12.54 13.51 -12.33
CA ARG A 216 13.98 13.75 -12.05
C ARG A 216 14.32 13.62 -10.57
N GLN A 217 13.45 14.14 -9.70
CA GLN A 217 13.65 14.07 -8.26
C GLN A 217 13.47 12.63 -7.74
N ALA A 218 12.51 11.88 -8.31
CA ALA A 218 12.34 10.46 -8.00
C ALA A 218 13.60 9.65 -8.41
N LEU A 219 14.12 9.87 -9.62
CA LEU A 219 15.38 9.24 -10.06
C LEU A 219 16.55 9.62 -9.16
N ALA A 220 16.69 10.90 -8.78
CA ALA A 220 17.75 11.33 -7.86
C ALA A 220 17.64 10.64 -6.49
N ARG A 221 16.42 10.48 -5.95
CA ARG A 221 16.18 9.73 -4.70
C ARG A 221 16.44 8.23 -4.84
N ALA A 222 16.32 7.68 -6.04
CA ALA A 222 16.74 6.31 -6.37
C ALA A 222 18.27 6.19 -6.63
N GLY A 223 19.06 7.24 -6.37
CA GLY A 223 20.50 7.27 -6.60
C GLY A 223 20.92 7.59 -8.04
N GLY A 224 19.96 7.94 -8.90
CA GLY A 224 20.17 8.27 -10.30
C GLY A 224 20.10 7.05 -11.25
N PRO A 225 20.09 7.30 -12.57
CA PRO A 225 20.19 6.25 -13.57
C PRO A 225 21.58 5.57 -13.51
N ASP A 226 21.64 4.28 -13.81
CA ASP A 226 22.92 3.59 -13.99
C ASP A 226 23.48 3.77 -15.43
N GLN A 227 24.61 3.13 -15.75
CA GLN A 227 25.28 3.25 -17.05
C GLN A 227 24.52 2.56 -18.20
N GLU A 228 23.61 1.65 -17.89
CA GLU A 228 22.81 0.91 -18.85
C GLU A 228 21.41 1.51 -19.02
N ALA A 229 21.09 2.59 -18.31
CA ALA A 229 19.78 3.23 -18.36
C ALA A 229 19.50 3.93 -19.70
N ASP A 230 18.33 3.65 -20.28
CA ASP A 230 17.82 4.40 -21.42
C ASP A 230 16.85 5.50 -20.94
N LEU A 231 17.34 6.75 -20.98
CA LEU A 231 16.57 7.93 -20.59
C LEU A 231 15.64 8.44 -21.70
N THR A 232 15.66 7.87 -22.90
CA THR A 232 14.83 8.32 -24.03
C THR A 232 13.40 7.78 -23.97
N ALA A 233 13.18 6.69 -23.25
CA ALA A 233 11.93 5.92 -23.25
C ALA A 233 11.50 5.53 -21.82
N ILE A 234 11.62 6.45 -20.86
CA ILE A 234 11.20 6.16 -19.47
C ILE A 234 9.69 6.05 -19.44
N VAL A 235 9.18 4.99 -18.81
CA VAL A 235 7.75 4.71 -18.76
C VAL A 235 7.22 4.98 -17.35
N LYS A 236 6.17 5.79 -17.25
CA LYS A 236 5.31 5.85 -16.08
C LYS A 236 4.12 4.95 -16.31
N VAL A 237 3.81 4.13 -15.32
CA VAL A 237 2.56 3.38 -15.20
C VAL A 237 1.73 4.05 -14.11
N GLY A 238 0.60 4.64 -14.48
CA GLY A 238 -0.35 5.20 -13.53
C GLY A 238 -1.04 4.10 -12.71
N LYS A 239 -1.62 4.48 -11.56
CA LYS A 239 -2.45 3.57 -10.75
C LYS A 239 -3.65 2.97 -11.52
N ASP A 240 -4.12 3.66 -12.55
CA ASP A 240 -5.17 3.22 -13.49
C ASP A 240 -4.64 2.26 -14.57
N GLY A 241 -3.35 1.95 -14.57
CA GLY A 241 -2.67 1.15 -15.59
C GLY A 241 -2.31 1.94 -16.85
N LYS A 242 -2.56 3.25 -16.89
CA LYS A 242 -2.25 4.08 -18.07
C LYS A 242 -0.74 4.26 -18.20
N LEU A 243 -0.22 3.96 -19.38
CA LEU A 243 1.18 4.15 -19.73
C LEU A 243 1.42 5.56 -20.26
N SER A 244 2.51 6.19 -19.82
CA SER A 244 3.00 7.46 -20.34
C SER A 244 4.51 7.37 -20.52
N GLU A 245 4.98 7.59 -21.75
CA GLU A 245 6.40 7.54 -22.09
C GLU A 245 7.01 8.95 -22.08
N PHE A 246 8.24 9.05 -21.57
CA PHE A 246 8.96 10.31 -21.43
C PHE A 246 10.38 10.17 -21.96
N ASN A 247 10.76 11.13 -22.82
CA ASN A 247 12.15 11.33 -23.21
C ASN A 247 12.80 12.37 -22.29
N LEU A 248 13.67 11.90 -21.41
CA LEU A 248 14.46 12.72 -20.50
C LEU A 248 15.92 12.88 -20.92
N SER A 249 16.38 12.30 -22.05
CA SER A 249 17.81 12.35 -22.40
C SER A 249 18.35 13.77 -22.56
N GLU A 250 17.51 14.70 -23.04
CA GLU A 250 17.88 16.11 -23.18
C GLU A 250 17.46 16.96 -21.98
N GLN A 251 16.36 16.62 -21.32
CA GLN A 251 15.75 17.38 -20.22
C GLN A 251 16.32 17.01 -18.84
N PHE A 252 17.11 15.94 -18.74
CA PHE A 252 17.73 15.54 -17.48
C PHE A 252 18.86 16.50 -17.09
N TRP A 253 19.63 16.97 -18.07
CA TRP A 253 20.80 17.84 -17.86
C TRP A 253 20.51 19.33 -18.05
N LYS A 254 19.37 19.67 -18.65
CA LYS A 254 18.93 21.05 -18.91
C LYS A 254 17.72 21.38 -18.06
N SER A 255 17.68 22.58 -17.48
CA SER A 255 16.43 23.11 -16.92
C SER A 255 15.38 23.19 -18.04
N PRO A 256 14.13 22.78 -17.79
CA PRO A 256 13.10 22.81 -18.82
C PRO A 256 12.96 24.25 -19.37
N PRO A 257 13.01 24.44 -20.70
CA PRO A 257 12.73 25.74 -21.27
C PRO A 257 11.25 26.07 -21.00
N ASN A 258 10.98 27.29 -20.55
CA ASN A 258 9.64 27.89 -20.48
C ASN A 258 8.65 27.37 -19.43
N GLY A 259 9.10 26.89 -18.27
CA GLY A 259 8.18 26.66 -17.13
C GLY A 259 7.10 25.60 -17.38
N GLU A 260 7.29 24.73 -18.38
CA GLU A 260 6.43 23.56 -18.57
C GLU A 260 6.52 22.68 -17.32
N PRO A 261 5.36 22.24 -16.77
CA PRO A 261 5.34 21.43 -15.57
C PRO A 261 6.10 20.13 -15.83
N SER A 262 7.19 19.93 -15.09
CA SER A 262 7.97 18.69 -15.19
C SER A 262 7.05 17.51 -14.88
N PRO A 263 7.09 16.43 -15.68
CA PRO A 263 6.22 15.28 -15.45
C PRO A 263 6.41 14.76 -14.02
N SER A 264 5.29 14.49 -13.36
CA SER A 264 5.25 14.12 -11.95
C SER A 264 4.60 12.76 -11.73
N LEU A 265 4.97 12.16 -10.62
CA LEU A 265 4.50 10.89 -10.10
C LEU A 265 3.65 11.17 -8.86
N SER A 266 2.53 10.49 -8.78
CA SER A 266 1.56 10.52 -7.69
C SER A 266 1.53 9.16 -6.99
N ASP A 267 0.92 9.12 -5.81
CA ASP A 267 0.75 7.89 -5.03
C ASP A 267 0.21 6.71 -5.87
N GLY A 268 0.93 5.59 -5.84
CA GLY A 268 0.63 4.37 -6.58
C GLY A 268 1.27 4.28 -7.98
N ASP A 269 1.95 5.33 -8.45
CA ASP A 269 2.62 5.30 -9.76
C ASP A 269 3.91 4.46 -9.73
N VAL A 270 4.18 3.78 -10.84
CA VAL A 270 5.42 3.06 -11.08
C VAL A 270 6.21 3.76 -12.17
N LEU A 271 7.46 4.11 -11.91
CA LEU A 271 8.41 4.62 -12.87
C LEU A 271 9.37 3.50 -13.28
N PHE A 272 9.31 3.09 -14.55
CA PHE A 272 10.19 2.08 -15.11
C PHE A 272 11.24 2.73 -16.01
N VAL A 273 12.52 2.48 -15.71
CA VAL A 273 13.67 2.93 -16.49
C VAL A 273 14.21 1.74 -17.30
N PRO A 274 14.02 1.72 -18.63
CA PRO A 274 14.47 0.61 -19.45
C PRO A 274 15.99 0.53 -19.56
N ASN A 275 16.48 -0.62 -20.02
CA ASN A 275 17.89 -0.84 -20.33
C ASN A 275 18.17 -0.53 -21.80
N VAL A 276 19.22 0.25 -22.06
CA VAL A 276 19.68 0.71 -23.38
C VAL A 276 20.06 -0.42 -24.33
N PHE A 277 20.36 -1.61 -23.80
CA PHE A 277 20.76 -2.79 -24.57
C PHE A 277 19.61 -3.77 -24.85
N LYS A 278 18.40 -3.55 -24.31
CA LYS A 278 17.18 -4.32 -24.65
C LYS A 278 16.31 -3.60 -25.68
N VAL A 279 16.92 -3.16 -26.79
CA VAL A 279 16.13 -2.79 -27.98
C VAL A 279 16.04 -4.03 -28.85
N GLU A 280 14.83 -4.60 -28.98
CA GLU A 280 14.60 -5.64 -29.99
C GLU A 280 15.00 -5.08 -31.36
N PRO A 281 15.94 -5.72 -32.08
CA PRO A 281 16.40 -5.15 -33.34
C PRO A 281 15.28 -5.18 -34.37
N ILE A 282 15.39 -4.28 -35.35
CA ILE A 282 14.58 -4.37 -36.56
C ILE A 282 15.31 -5.34 -37.50
N TYR A 283 14.64 -6.39 -37.94
CA TYR A 283 15.25 -7.37 -38.84
C TYR A 283 15.02 -6.98 -40.29
N VAL A 284 16.09 -6.84 -41.07
CA VAL A 284 15.98 -6.65 -42.52
C VAL A 284 16.42 -7.93 -43.22
N THR A 285 15.52 -8.53 -44.00
CA THR A 285 15.68 -9.87 -44.58
C THR A 285 15.31 -9.91 -46.07
N GLY A 286 15.71 -10.98 -46.75
CA GLY A 286 15.43 -11.19 -48.17
C GLY A 286 16.51 -10.61 -49.09
N TYR A 287 16.09 -10.06 -50.23
CA TYR A 287 16.96 -9.62 -51.33
C TYR A 287 17.55 -8.21 -51.08
N VAL A 288 18.30 -8.08 -50.00
CA VAL A 288 19.13 -6.92 -49.66
C VAL A 288 20.60 -7.32 -49.63
N ARG A 289 21.53 -6.38 -49.79
CA ARG A 289 22.96 -6.73 -49.88
C ARG A 289 23.54 -7.33 -48.60
N THR A 290 23.13 -6.82 -47.43
CA THR A 290 23.57 -7.32 -46.13
C THR A 290 22.36 -7.53 -45.21
N PRO A 291 21.68 -8.69 -45.31
CA PRO A 291 20.58 -9.03 -44.41
C PRO A 291 21.07 -9.15 -42.97
N GLY A 292 20.22 -8.79 -42.01
CA GLY A 292 20.57 -8.91 -40.59
C GLY A 292 19.76 -8.04 -39.65
N ALA A 293 20.08 -8.17 -38.37
CA ALA A 293 19.50 -7.40 -37.28
C ALA A 293 20.07 -5.97 -37.25
N GLN A 294 19.21 -4.98 -37.42
CA GLN A 294 19.55 -3.57 -37.32
C GLN A 294 19.29 -3.09 -35.88
N ARG A 295 20.37 -2.92 -35.13
CA ARG A 295 20.33 -2.41 -33.75
C ARG A 295 20.29 -0.89 -33.78
N VAL A 296 19.09 -0.34 -33.90
CA VAL A 296 18.85 1.11 -33.96
C VAL A 296 18.01 1.56 -32.77
N ARG A 297 18.24 2.80 -32.31
CA ARG A 297 17.44 3.42 -31.24
C ARG A 297 16.15 3.97 -31.85
N GLY A 298 15.01 3.41 -31.44
CA GLY A 298 13.68 3.89 -31.84
C GLY A 298 13.23 3.47 -33.25
N PRO A 299 12.11 4.02 -33.73
CA PRO A 299 11.55 3.66 -35.03
C PRO A 299 12.43 4.12 -36.20
N LEU A 300 12.44 3.30 -37.26
CA LEU A 300 13.29 3.49 -38.43
C LEU A 300 12.43 3.61 -39.69
N THR A 301 12.79 4.52 -40.60
CA THR A 301 12.14 4.55 -41.91
C THR A 301 12.60 3.35 -42.74
N ILE A 302 11.74 2.83 -43.62
CA ILE A 302 12.10 1.73 -44.53
C ILE A 302 13.35 2.09 -45.35
N ALA A 303 13.42 3.33 -45.86
CA ALA A 303 14.57 3.81 -46.63
C ALA A 303 15.87 3.72 -45.82
N ARG A 304 15.84 4.14 -44.55
CA ARG A 304 17.00 4.08 -43.66
C ARG A 304 17.34 2.63 -43.27
N ALA A 305 16.35 1.78 -43.06
CA ALA A 305 16.53 0.34 -42.81
C ALA A 305 17.26 -0.35 -43.97
N LEU A 306 16.81 -0.09 -45.19
CA LEU A 306 17.43 -0.63 -46.40
C LEU A 306 18.83 -0.08 -46.62
N ALA A 307 19.06 1.21 -46.36
CA ALA A 307 20.39 1.80 -46.46
C ALA A 307 21.39 1.14 -45.49
N LEU A 308 20.97 0.90 -44.24
CA LEU A 308 21.78 0.18 -43.24
C LEU A 308 22.00 -1.29 -43.62
N ALA A 309 21.07 -1.90 -44.37
CA ALA A 309 21.21 -3.24 -44.94
C ALA A 309 21.97 -3.27 -46.28
N GLY A 310 22.70 -2.21 -46.63
CA GLY A 310 23.53 -2.15 -47.84
C GLY A 310 22.76 -1.87 -49.14
N GLY A 311 21.46 -1.58 -49.05
CA GLY A 311 20.55 -1.33 -50.16
C GLY A 311 19.97 -2.61 -50.77
N PHE A 312 19.18 -2.43 -51.83
CA PHE A 312 18.57 -3.52 -52.58
C PHE A 312 19.60 -4.36 -53.35
N GLU A 313 19.39 -5.67 -53.40
CA GLU A 313 20.09 -6.55 -54.32
C GLU A 313 19.61 -6.32 -55.77
N ALA A 314 20.40 -6.74 -56.77
CA ALA A 314 20.08 -6.54 -58.19
C ALA A 314 18.75 -7.20 -58.61
N SER A 315 18.43 -8.36 -58.05
CA SER A 315 17.19 -9.10 -58.34
C SER A 315 16.04 -8.76 -57.38
N ALA A 316 16.18 -7.76 -56.51
CA ALA A 316 15.17 -7.41 -55.52
C ALA A 316 13.94 -6.75 -56.15
N ASN A 317 12.76 -6.98 -55.56
CA ASN A 317 11.57 -6.21 -55.87
C ASN A 317 11.70 -4.83 -55.20
N ARG A 318 11.87 -3.78 -56.00
CA ARG A 318 11.99 -2.39 -55.52
C ARG A 318 10.65 -1.70 -55.36
N GLU A 319 9.59 -2.28 -55.90
CA GLU A 319 8.26 -1.68 -55.89
C GLU A 319 7.52 -2.03 -54.61
N LYS A 320 7.80 -3.21 -54.02
CA LYS A 320 7.05 -3.73 -52.87
C LYS A 320 7.95 -4.36 -51.82
N VAL A 321 7.65 -4.07 -50.56
CA VAL A 321 8.27 -4.69 -49.39
C VAL A 321 7.19 -5.14 -48.41
N LEU A 322 7.49 -6.17 -47.63
CA LEU A 322 6.62 -6.69 -46.60
C LEU A 322 7.13 -6.28 -45.23
N ILE A 323 6.21 -5.90 -44.34
CA ILE A 323 6.50 -5.59 -42.95
C ILE A 323 5.71 -6.59 -42.12
N HIS A 324 6.40 -7.43 -41.37
CA HIS A 324 5.79 -8.25 -40.33
C HIS A 324 5.93 -7.52 -39.00
N ARG A 325 4.78 -7.14 -38.42
CA ARG A 325 4.69 -6.48 -37.12
C ARG A 325 4.69 -7.50 -35.99
N ARG A 326 5.05 -7.06 -34.78
CA ARG A 326 5.04 -7.92 -33.58
C ARG A 326 3.68 -8.54 -33.26
N ASP A 327 2.58 -7.86 -33.60
CA ASP A 327 1.20 -8.35 -33.39
C ASP A 327 0.79 -9.47 -34.36
N GLY A 328 1.70 -9.90 -35.25
CA GLY A 328 1.45 -10.92 -36.26
C GLY A 328 0.85 -10.37 -37.54
N THR A 329 0.56 -9.06 -37.63
CA THR A 329 0.05 -8.45 -38.86
C THR A 329 1.16 -8.35 -39.90
N THR A 330 0.81 -8.59 -41.16
CA THR A 330 1.71 -8.38 -42.30
C THR A 330 1.16 -7.27 -43.18
N LEU A 331 1.95 -6.23 -43.37
CA LEU A 331 1.61 -5.09 -44.21
C LEU A 331 2.47 -5.12 -45.47
N GLU A 332 1.83 -5.12 -46.64
CA GLU A 332 2.50 -4.92 -47.92
C GLU A 332 2.48 -3.42 -48.24
N THR A 333 3.64 -2.83 -48.43
CA THR A 333 3.75 -1.41 -48.78
C THR A 333 4.55 -1.21 -50.04
N SER A 334 4.08 -0.29 -50.89
CA SER A 334 4.78 0.10 -52.10
C SER A 334 5.83 1.15 -51.79
N PHE A 335 7.08 0.87 -52.15
CA PHE A 335 8.18 1.82 -52.01
C PHE A 335 8.31 2.65 -53.29
N THR A 336 7.41 3.60 -53.50
CA THR A 336 7.57 4.59 -54.58
C THR A 336 8.23 5.83 -53.99
N PHE A 337 9.54 5.98 -54.21
CA PHE A 337 10.23 7.23 -53.87
C PHE A 337 9.77 8.30 -54.87
N ASN A 338 8.76 9.09 -54.50
CA ASN A 338 8.35 10.26 -55.28
C ASN A 338 9.07 11.50 -54.72
N PRO A 339 10.08 12.06 -55.41
CA PRO A 339 10.84 13.20 -54.91
C PRO A 339 10.01 14.49 -54.79
N ALA A 340 8.81 14.53 -55.38
CA ALA A 340 7.92 15.69 -55.37
C ALA A 340 6.98 15.74 -54.15
N GLU A 341 6.82 14.64 -53.40
CA GLU A 341 6.01 14.58 -52.20
C GLU A 341 6.91 14.74 -50.97
N GLY A 342 7.10 15.99 -50.55
CA GLY A 342 7.74 16.30 -49.27
C GLY A 342 7.06 15.56 -48.13
N GLU A 343 7.83 14.77 -47.38
CA GLU A 343 7.50 14.15 -46.09
C GLU A 343 6.13 13.43 -45.98
N ALA A 344 5.54 12.98 -47.09
CA ALA A 344 4.25 12.28 -47.06
C ALA A 344 4.44 10.84 -46.54
N ARG A 345 4.01 10.61 -45.28
CA ARG A 345 3.84 9.30 -44.61
C ARG A 345 4.96 8.28 -44.88
N GLN A 346 6.17 8.60 -44.44
CA GLN A 346 7.24 7.61 -44.37
C GLN A 346 6.82 6.51 -43.38
N MET A 347 6.49 5.33 -43.91
CA MET A 347 6.14 4.17 -43.11
C MET A 347 7.30 3.81 -42.17
N LEU A 348 7.03 3.82 -40.87
CA LEU A 348 8.02 3.54 -39.82
C LEU A 348 7.99 2.07 -39.42
N LEU A 349 9.16 1.52 -39.22
CA LEU A 349 9.44 0.22 -38.60
C LEU A 349 9.73 0.45 -37.11
N TYR A 350 9.17 -0.39 -36.26
CA TYR A 350 9.38 -0.34 -34.81
C TYR A 350 10.29 -1.49 -34.36
N PRO A 351 11.00 -1.34 -33.22
CA PRO A 351 11.76 -2.43 -32.60
C PRO A 351 10.96 -3.74 -32.52
N GLY A 352 11.53 -4.82 -33.07
CA GLY A 352 10.88 -6.14 -33.20
C GLY A 352 10.21 -6.42 -34.55
N ASP A 353 10.07 -5.42 -35.44
CA ASP A 353 9.53 -5.64 -36.79
C ASP A 353 10.52 -6.35 -37.71
N ILE A 354 9.97 -7.07 -38.69
CA ILE A 354 10.74 -7.69 -39.78
C ILE A 354 10.36 -7.01 -41.10
N LEU A 355 11.34 -6.37 -41.74
CA LEU A 355 11.25 -5.90 -43.11
C LEU A 355 11.76 -7.00 -44.05
N GLU A 356 10.88 -7.56 -44.87
CA GLU A 356 11.21 -8.56 -45.87
C GLU A 356 11.15 -7.98 -47.29
N VAL A 357 12.26 -8.12 -48.03
CA VAL A 357 12.35 -7.75 -49.44
C VAL A 357 12.29 -9.02 -50.30
N LYS A 358 11.24 -9.17 -51.10
CA LYS A 358 11.08 -10.31 -52.02
C LYS A 358 11.90 -10.13 -53.30
N LYS A 359 12.13 -11.23 -54.01
CA LYS A 359 12.70 -11.21 -55.37
C LYS A 359 11.74 -10.54 -56.33
N LYS A 360 12.25 -9.79 -57.31
CA LYS A 360 11.44 -9.30 -58.43
C LYS A 360 10.97 -10.50 -59.25
N PHE A 361 9.65 -10.65 -59.36
CA PHE A 361 9.07 -11.65 -60.25
C PHE A 361 9.33 -11.22 -61.70
N GLN A 362 10.15 -11.98 -62.42
CA GLN A 362 10.40 -11.78 -63.84
C GLN A 362 9.67 -12.85 -64.62
N VAL A 363 8.64 -12.42 -65.37
CA VAL A 363 8.00 -13.27 -66.38
C VAL A 363 8.98 -13.42 -67.55
N ASN A 364 9.39 -14.65 -67.83
CA ASN A 364 10.22 -14.92 -69.00
C ASN A 364 9.34 -14.95 -70.25
N TRP A 365 9.13 -13.78 -70.85
CA TRP A 365 8.36 -13.62 -72.08
C TRP A 365 8.93 -14.37 -73.26
N GLY A 366 10.23 -14.68 -73.27
CA GLY A 366 10.85 -15.53 -74.29
C GLY A 366 10.38 -16.98 -74.22
N LEU A 367 10.22 -17.52 -73.00
CA LEU A 367 9.62 -18.85 -72.82
C LEU A 367 8.13 -18.84 -73.19
N ILE A 368 7.39 -17.82 -72.76
CA ILE A 368 5.95 -17.72 -73.07
C ILE A 368 5.72 -17.55 -74.58
N SER A 369 6.51 -16.72 -75.26
CA SER A 369 6.38 -16.52 -76.70
C SER A 369 6.77 -17.76 -77.49
N THR A 370 7.79 -18.51 -77.03
CA THR A 370 8.19 -19.78 -77.65
C THR A 370 7.06 -20.82 -77.51
N PHE A 371 6.48 -20.97 -76.31
CA PHE A 371 5.34 -21.84 -76.10
C PHE A 371 4.12 -21.41 -76.93
N ALA A 372 3.80 -20.12 -76.96
CA ALA A 372 2.71 -19.59 -77.78
C ALA A 372 2.94 -19.85 -79.27
N TYR A 373 4.17 -19.64 -79.76
CA TYR A 373 4.54 -19.92 -81.14
C TYR A 373 4.42 -21.41 -81.48
N ILE A 374 4.89 -22.31 -80.61
CA ILE A 374 4.75 -23.77 -80.78
C ILE A 374 3.28 -24.17 -80.84
N VAL A 375 2.43 -23.63 -79.96
CA VAL A 375 0.99 -23.93 -79.95
C VAL A 375 0.31 -23.40 -81.21
N ILE A 376 0.59 -22.15 -81.61
CA ILE A 376 -0.01 -21.53 -82.81
C ILE A 376 0.44 -22.25 -84.09
N SER A 377 1.73 -22.55 -84.21
CA SER A 377 2.28 -23.29 -85.36
C SER A 377 1.76 -24.74 -85.42
N GLY A 378 1.66 -25.42 -84.27
CA GLY A 378 1.06 -26.74 -84.18
C GLY A 378 -0.41 -26.78 -84.61
N VAL A 379 -1.23 -25.80 -84.19
CA VAL A 379 -2.62 -25.68 -84.63
C VAL A 379 -2.71 -25.35 -86.13
N GLY A 380 -1.81 -24.52 -86.65
CA GLY A 380 -1.73 -24.21 -88.09
C GLY A 380 -1.44 -25.45 -88.95
N ILE A 381 -0.56 -26.33 -88.49
CA ILE A 381 -0.24 -27.60 -89.16
C ILE A 381 -1.46 -28.53 -89.18
N ILE A 382 -2.21 -28.63 -88.08
CA ILE A 382 -3.41 -29.47 -88.00
C ILE A 382 -4.50 -28.98 -88.98
N ILE A 383 -4.72 -27.66 -89.05
CA ILE A 383 -5.72 -27.08 -89.97
C ILE A 383 -5.36 -27.34 -91.45
N GLN A 384 -4.07 -27.28 -91.81
CA GLN A 384 -3.61 -27.61 -93.16
C GLN A 384 -3.75 -29.09 -93.51
N LEU A 385 -3.67 -30.00 -92.55
CA LEU A 385 -3.83 -31.45 -92.78
C LEU A 385 -5.30 -31.89 -92.91
N THR A 386 -6.25 -31.03 -92.52
CA THR A 386 -7.70 -31.29 -92.58
C THR A 386 -8.43 -30.64 -93.76
N LYS A 387 -7.73 -29.93 -94.65
CA LYS A 387 -8.23 -29.46 -95.95
C LYS A 387 -7.58 -30.26 -97.07
#